data_AF-A0AAJ3TNY3-F1
#
_entry.id   AF-A0AAJ3TNY3-F1
#
_cell.length_a   1.000
_cell.length_b   1.000
_cell.length_c   1.000
_cell.angle_alpha   90.00
_cell.angle_beta   90.00
_cell.angle_gamma   90.00
#
_symmetry.space_group_name_H-M   'P 1'
#
loop_
_entity.id
_entity.type
_entity.pdbx_description
1 polymer ?
#
loop_
_entity_poly.entity_id
_entity_poly.type
_entity_poly.pdbx_seq_one_letter_code
_entity_poly.pdbx_strand_id
1 'polypeptide(L)' 'MKKNNKESAYSELLGMTKKQVVEALGEGFNYYPDDLWIYEINKTWWGKKTVLLLNFNEENILEGTSTKSYFFELKI' A
#
# COMPACT_ATOMS: atom_id res chain seq x y z
N MET A 1 -15.39 18.95 -0.88
CA MET A 1 -14.50 18.21 -1.81
C MET A 1 -15.05 16.80 -1.98
N LYS A 2 -15.48 16.42 -3.18
CA LYS A 2 -15.99 15.06 -3.43
C LYS A 2 -14.80 14.10 -3.43
N LYS A 3 -14.68 13.26 -2.39
CA LYS A 3 -13.76 12.11 -2.37
C LYS A 3 -14.27 11.17 -3.46
N ASN A 4 -13.59 11.14 -4.60
CA ASN A 4 -13.86 10.13 -5.62
C ASN A 4 -13.42 8.79 -5.03
N ASN A 5 -14.36 8.06 -4.41
CA ASN A 5 -14.21 6.66 -4.05
C ASN A 5 -14.15 5.85 -5.35
N LYS A 6 -13.02 5.94 -6.04
CA LYS A 6 -12.59 4.84 -6.88
C LYS A 6 -12.22 3.77 -5.88
N GLU A 7 -13.06 2.74 -5.72
CA GLU A 7 -12.66 1.57 -4.95
C GLU A 7 -11.26 1.19 -5.43
N SER A 8 -10.32 1.28 -4.50
CA SER A 8 -8.96 0.81 -4.71
C SER A 8 -9.08 -0.65 -5.15
N ALA A 9 -8.31 -1.08 -6.15
CA ALA A 9 -8.26 -2.50 -6.54
C ALA A 9 -7.79 -3.43 -5.39
N TYR A 10 -7.52 -2.85 -4.21
CA TYR A 10 -7.08 -3.46 -2.98
C TYR A 10 -8.05 -3.21 -1.82
N SER A 11 -9.31 -2.83 -2.10
CA SER A 11 -10.36 -2.70 -1.07
C SER A 11 -10.60 -4.03 -0.33
N GLU A 12 -10.40 -5.16 -1.01
CA GLU A 12 -10.49 -6.51 -0.44
C GLU A 12 -9.48 -6.77 0.69
N LEU A 13 -8.40 -5.99 0.76
CA LEU A 13 -7.40 -6.13 1.84
C LEU A 13 -7.83 -5.44 3.13
N LEU A 14 -8.82 -4.55 3.11
CA LEU A 14 -9.26 -3.81 4.30
C LEU A 14 -9.74 -4.79 5.38
N GLY A 15 -9.29 -4.57 6.62
CA GLY A 15 -9.57 -5.46 7.74
C GLY A 15 -8.63 -6.67 7.85
N MET A 16 -7.72 -6.89 6.89
CA MET A 16 -6.70 -7.93 7.01
C MET A 16 -5.63 -7.55 8.04
N THR A 17 -5.11 -8.55 8.73
CA THR A 17 -3.90 -8.44 9.54
C THR A 17 -2.66 -8.27 8.67
N LYS A 18 -1.58 -7.70 9.21
CA LYS A 18 -0.24 -7.68 8.58
C LYS A 18 0.16 -9.05 8.00
N LYS A 19 -0.08 -10.14 8.74
CA LYS A 19 0.21 -11.51 8.27
C LYS A 19 -0.59 -11.89 7.03
N GLN A 20 -1.91 -11.68 7.04
CA GLN A 20 -2.78 -11.97 5.88
C GLN A 20 -2.40 -11.13 4.66
N VAL A 21 -1.99 -9.87 4.86
CA VAL A 21 -1.49 -9.01 3.79
C VAL A 21 -0.21 -9.61 3.17
N VAL A 22 0.74 -10.10 3.98
CA VAL A 22 1.94 -10.79 3.45
C VAL A 22 1.57 -12.06 2.70
N GLU A 23 0.62 -12.85 3.20
CA GLU A 23 0.13 -14.05 2.50
C GLU A 23 -0.51 -13.70 1.14
N ALA A 24 -1.19 -12.56 1.05
CA ALA A 24 -1.85 -12.11 -0.18
C ALA A 24 -0.90 -11.44 -1.20
N LEU A 25 0.08 -10.65 -0.73
CA LEU A 25 0.92 -9.78 -1.57
C LEU A 25 2.40 -10.19 -1.63
N GLY A 26 2.85 -11.10 -0.76
CA GLY A 26 4.26 -11.39 -0.53
C GLY A 26 4.92 -10.41 0.45
N GLU A 27 6.24 -10.54 0.65
CA GLU A 27 6.96 -9.76 1.69
C GLU A 27 7.28 -8.30 1.32
N GLY A 28 7.12 -7.87 0.06
CA GLY A 28 7.30 -6.45 -0.32
C GLY A 28 8.58 -5.76 0.19
N PHE A 29 8.51 -4.44 0.38
CA PHE A 29 9.49 -3.65 1.15
C PHE A 29 8.83 -3.20 2.46
N ASN A 30 8.47 -4.17 3.31
CA ASN A 30 7.83 -3.88 4.59
C ASN A 30 8.81 -4.09 5.76
N TYR A 31 8.59 -3.33 6.85
CA TYR A 31 9.20 -3.57 8.15
C TYR A 31 8.04 -3.86 9.11
N TYR A 32 7.98 -5.09 9.62
CA TYR A 32 6.79 -5.57 10.34
C TYR A 32 6.32 -4.65 11.49
N PRO A 33 7.22 -4.05 12.29
CA PRO A 33 6.84 -3.12 13.34
C PRO A 33 6.22 -1.80 12.86
N ASP A 34 6.41 -1.39 11.61
CA ASP A 34 5.88 -0.12 11.10
C ASP A 34 4.40 -0.23 10.72
N ASP A 35 3.67 0.86 10.92
CA ASP A 35 2.24 0.97 10.59
C ASP A 35 1.98 1.38 9.14
N LEU A 36 3.01 1.82 8.42
CA LEU A 36 2.93 2.11 6.99
C LEU A 36 3.78 1.11 6.22
N TRP A 37 3.12 0.30 5.39
CA TRP A 37 3.83 -0.57 4.44
C TRP A 37 3.74 -0.03 3.02
N ILE A 38 4.79 -0.29 2.24
CA ILE A 38 4.93 0.18 0.87
C ILE A 38 5.24 -1.01 -0.04
N TYR A 39 4.42 -1.18 -1.06
CA TYR A 39 4.60 -2.19 -2.10
C TYR A 39 4.79 -1.51 -3.45
N GLU A 40 5.88 -1.78 -4.15
CA GLU A 40 6.01 -1.39 -5.56
C GLU A 40 5.11 -2.30 -6.41
N ILE A 41 4.06 -1.74 -6.99
CA ILE A 41 3.08 -2.50 -7.80
C ILE A 41 3.25 -2.28 -9.29
N ASN A 42 4.03 -1.27 -9.70
CA ASN A 42 4.39 -1.05 -11.09
C ASN A 42 5.68 -0.24 -11.21
N LYS A 43 6.43 -0.49 -12.29
CA LYS A 43 7.53 0.33 -12.75
C LYS A 43 7.51 0.42 -14.26
N THR A 44 7.41 1.64 -14.78
CA THR A 44 7.51 1.86 -16.23
C THR A 44 8.96 1.83 -16.68
N TRP A 45 9.18 1.56 -17.98
CA TRP A 45 10.50 1.61 -18.61
C TRP A 45 11.22 2.96 -18.44
N TRP A 46 10.46 4.05 -18.40
CA TRP A 46 10.97 5.41 -18.17
C TRP A 46 11.24 5.72 -16.68
N GLY A 47 11.17 4.72 -15.81
CA GLY A 47 11.52 4.83 -14.39
C GLY A 47 10.41 5.39 -13.49
N LYS A 48 9.18 5.56 -14.00
CA LYS A 48 8.04 5.92 -13.14
C LYS A 48 7.68 4.72 -12.28
N LYS A 49 7.71 4.88 -10.96
CA LYS A 49 7.26 3.87 -10.01
C LYS A 49 5.84 4.17 -9.57
N THR A 50 5.05 3.14 -9.34
CA THR A 50 3.77 3.22 -8.64
C THR A 50 3.81 2.28 -7.44
N VAL A 51 3.50 2.82 -6.27
CA VAL A 51 3.45 2.08 -5.02
C VAL A 51 2.04 2.04 -4.45
N LEU A 52 1.72 0.93 -3.78
CA LEU A 52 0.60 0.77 -2.88
C LEU A 52 1.08 1.04 -1.45
N LEU A 53 0.40 1.95 -0.78
CA LEU A 53 0.60 2.33 0.61
C LEU A 53 -0.51 1.69 1.44
N LEU A 54 -0.12 0.98 2.49
CA LEU A 54 -1.02 0.28 3.40
C LEU A 54 -0.84 0.85 4.81
N ASN A 55 -1.91 1.44 5.37
CA ASN A 55 -1.90 2.02 6.72
C ASN A 55 -2.60 1.06 7.69
N PHE A 56 -1.84 0.56 8.64
CA PHE A 56 -2.30 -0.30 9.72
C PHE A 56 -2.59 0.53 10.97
N ASN A 57 -3.51 0.05 11.79
CA ASN A 57 -3.72 0.57 13.13
C ASN A 57 -2.80 -0.12 14.16
N GLU A 58 -2.90 0.30 15.42
CA GLU A 58 -2.11 -0.24 16.54
C GLU A 58 -2.34 -1.75 16.78
N GLU A 59 -3.46 -2.29 16.32
CA GLU A 59 -3.79 -3.72 16.37
C GLU A 59 -3.26 -4.52 15.17
N ASN A 60 -2.47 -3.88 14.28
CA ASN A 60 -1.94 -4.43 13.04
C ASN A 60 -3.02 -4.82 12.01
N ILE A 61 -4.15 -4.13 12.02
CA ILE A 61 -5.24 -4.29 11.07
C ILE A 61 -5.20 -3.19 10.02
N LEU A 62 -5.34 -3.56 8.74
CA LEU A 62 -5.30 -2.62 7.61
C LEU A 62 -6.59 -1.79 7.53
N GLU A 63 -6.49 -0.47 7.73
CA GLU A 63 -7.64 0.45 7.70
C GLU A 63 -7.68 1.33 6.45
N GLY A 64 -6.56 1.49 5.75
CA GLY A 64 -6.48 2.38 4.61
C GLY A 64 -5.49 1.92 3.55
N THR A 65 -5.91 2.03 2.29
CA THR A 65 -5.04 1.83 1.13
C THR A 65 -5.00 3.08 0.26
N SER A 66 -3.84 3.37 -0.33
CA SER A 66 -3.73 4.41 -1.36
C SER A 66 -2.60 4.09 -2.34
N THR A 67 -2.65 4.66 -3.54
CA THR A 67 -1.57 4.50 -4.53
C THR A 67 -0.89 5.82 -4.80
N LYS A 68 0.44 5.85 -4.82
CA LYS A 68 1.24 7.01 -5.26
C LYS A 68 2.13 6.62 -6.43
N SER A 69 2.25 7.52 -7.40
CA SER A 69 3.22 7.36 -8.49
C SER A 69 4.24 8.48 -8.46
N TYR A 70 5.50 8.16 -8.69
CA TYR A 70 6.60 9.12 -8.60
C TYR A 70 7.74 8.75 -9.56
N PHE A 71 8.56 9.75 -9.85
CA PHE A 71 9.89 9.56 -10.43
C PHE A 71 10.92 9.92 -9.36
N PHE A 72 11.99 9.14 -9.28
CA PHE A 72 13.11 9.32 -8.35
C PHE A 72 12.77 9.14 -6.85
N GLU A 73 11.98 10.03 -6.26
CA GLU A 73 11.72 10.06 -4.81
C GLU A 73 10.21 9.95 -4.49
N LEU A 74 9.88 9.10 -3.52
CA LEU A 74 8.53 8.98 -2.98
C LEU A 74 8.35 9.99 -1.84
N LYS A 75 7.42 10.93 -2.02
CA LYS A 75 6.97 11.82 -0.94
C LYS A 75 5.75 11.23 -0.26
N ILE A 76 5.93 10.75 0.96
CA ILE A 76 4.89 10.11 1.78
C ILE A 76 4.11 11.19 2.54
#